data_AF-A0A9X5AVM8-F1
#
_entry.id   AF-A0A9X5AVM8-F1
#
_cell.length_a   1.000
_cell.length_b   1.000
_cell.length_c   1.000
_cell.angle_alpha   90.00
_cell.angle_beta   90.00
_cell.angle_gamma   90.00
#
_symmetry.space_group_name_H-M   'P 1'
#
loop_
_entity.id
_entity.type
_entity.pdbx_description
1 polymer ?
#
loop_
_entity_poly.entity_id
_entity_poly.type
_entity_poly.pdbx_seq_one_letter_code
_entity_poly.pdbx_strand_id
1 'polypeptide(L)'
;MITTGRLTTAAVAIATIAAATLVLATEGAVAQGLCEQLWVERNSIYKARGYCFKTQRAIAYFGNAGCVYDVEAMVPLMPGERARVNQIQAMERQNGCR
;
A
#
# COMPACT_ATOMS: atom_id res chain seq x y z
N MET A 1 3.24 50.38 -58.28
CA MET A 1 2.37 50.41 -57.09
C MET A 1 2.28 49.00 -56.51
N ILE A 2 2.51 48.86 -55.19
CA ILE A 2 2.24 47.70 -54.29
C ILE A 2 3.23 46.51 -54.44
N THR A 3 4.36 46.42 -53.72
CA THR A 3 4.64 45.94 -52.33
C THR A 3 4.37 44.45 -52.04
N THR A 4 5.46 43.69 -51.85
CA THR A 4 5.77 42.65 -50.83
C THR A 4 4.71 41.66 -50.33
N GLY A 5 5.07 40.37 -50.32
CA GLY A 5 4.50 39.35 -49.41
C GLY A 5 5.48 38.20 -49.18
N ARG A 6 6.23 38.22 -48.07
CA ARG A 6 6.99 37.06 -47.56
C ARG A 6 6.01 36.10 -46.89
N LEU A 7 6.04 34.82 -47.24
CA LEU A 7 5.43 33.74 -46.46
C LEU A 7 6.55 32.95 -45.77
N THR A 8 6.70 33.18 -44.47
CA THR A 8 7.46 32.35 -43.55
C THR A 8 6.50 31.41 -42.84
N THR A 9 6.75 30.09 -42.85
CA THR A 9 6.38 29.19 -41.74
C THR A 9 7.03 27.80 -41.91
N ALA A 10 8.06 27.59 -41.10
CA ALA A 10 8.46 26.35 -40.42
C ALA A 10 8.00 24.99 -41.01
N ALA A 11 8.85 24.38 -41.84
CA ALA A 11 8.86 22.93 -41.97
C ALA A 11 9.47 22.34 -40.69
N VAL A 12 8.63 21.97 -39.72
CA VAL A 12 9.03 21.19 -38.55
C VAL A 12 9.34 19.78 -39.03
N ALA A 13 10.61 19.55 -39.38
CA ALA A 13 11.15 18.23 -39.70
C ALA A 13 12.32 17.95 -38.77
N ILE A 14 12.04 17.68 -37.50
CA ILE A 14 12.99 17.06 -36.59
C ILE A 14 12.25 15.96 -35.82
N ALA A 15 12.18 14.79 -36.46
CA ALA A 15 11.87 13.54 -35.79
C ALA A 15 13.11 13.12 -34.99
N THR A 16 13.23 13.60 -33.74
CA THR A 16 14.24 13.15 -32.79
C THR A 16 13.57 12.40 -31.66
N ILE A 17 13.86 11.10 -31.61
CA ILE A 17 13.58 10.08 -30.60
C ILE A 17 13.27 10.65 -29.21
N ALA A 18 11.98 10.80 -28.89
CA ALA A 18 11.50 11.05 -27.54
C ALA A 18 11.03 9.73 -26.91
N ALA A 19 11.96 8.78 -26.74
CA ALA A 19 11.75 7.60 -25.89
C ALA A 19 12.53 7.78 -24.58
N ALA A 20 12.32 8.93 -23.91
CA ALA A 20 12.72 9.08 -22.52
C ALA A 20 11.68 8.34 -21.68
N THR A 21 12.03 7.11 -21.30
CA THR A 21 11.26 6.24 -20.42
C THR A 21 10.79 6.99 -19.17
N LEU A 22 9.46 7.14 -19.03
CA LEU A 22 8.80 7.52 -17.79
C LEU A 22 9.06 6.45 -16.73
N VAL A 23 10.00 6.68 -15.82
CA VAL A 23 10.06 5.99 -14.53
C VAL A 23 9.94 7.04 -13.44
N LEU A 24 8.73 7.56 -13.25
CA LEU A 24 8.42 8.43 -12.11
C LEU A 24 7.14 7.91 -11.42
N ALA A 25 7.26 7.74 -10.10
CA ALA A 25 6.24 7.36 -9.11
C ALA A 25 5.98 5.84 -8.90
N THR A 26 6.79 5.19 -8.05
CA THR A 26 6.38 3.96 -7.35
C THR A 26 6.47 4.03 -5.82
N GLU A 27 6.97 5.11 -5.22
CA GLU A 27 7.19 5.19 -3.76
C GLU A 27 5.89 4.98 -2.95
N GLY A 28 4.79 5.60 -3.39
CA GLY A 28 3.49 5.43 -2.76
C GLY A 28 2.92 4.01 -2.89
N ALA A 29 3.04 3.39 -4.07
CA ALA A 29 2.53 2.04 -4.33
C ALA A 29 3.30 0.97 -3.53
N VAL A 30 4.62 1.13 -3.38
CA VAL A 30 5.45 0.22 -2.57
C VAL A 30 5.12 0.37 -1.08
N ALA A 31 4.97 1.59 -0.58
CA ALA A 31 4.58 1.83 0.80
C ALA A 31 3.18 1.26 1.12
N GLN A 32 2.22 1.41 0.21
CA GLN A 32 0.88 0.81 0.36
C GLN A 32 0.94 -0.73 0.43
N GLY A 33 1.76 -1.35 -0.42
CA GLY A 33 1.95 -2.80 -0.43
C GLY A 33 2.59 -3.33 0.86
N LEU A 34 3.56 -2.61 1.42
CA LEU A 34 4.19 -2.98 2.69
C LEU A 34 3.20 -2.86 3.86
N CYS A 35 2.43 -1.77 3.92
CA CYS A 35 1.45 -1.59 4.99
C CYS A 35 0.36 -2.65 4.98
N GLU A 36 -0.09 -3.07 3.79
CA GLU A 36 -1.03 -4.18 3.66
C GLU A 36 -0.41 -5.48 4.17
N GLN A 37 0.83 -5.79 3.79
CA GLN A 37 1.52 -7.01 4.26
C GLN A 37 1.67 -7.05 5.78
N LEU A 38 2.09 -5.95 6.38
CA LEU A 38 2.23 -5.82 7.84
C LEU A 38 0.87 -5.97 8.54
N TRP A 39 -0.16 -5.33 8.01
CA TRP A 39 -1.52 -5.44 8.54
C TRP A 39 -2.02 -6.89 8.45
N VAL A 40 -1.85 -7.55 7.29
CA VAL A 40 -2.25 -8.95 7.10
C VAL A 40 -1.50 -9.85 8.09
N GLU A 41 -0.19 -9.68 8.21
CA GLU A 41 0.63 -10.50 9.09
C GLU A 41 0.18 -10.38 10.56
N ARG A 42 0.05 -9.16 11.08
CA ARG A 42 -0.41 -8.94 12.46
C ARG A 42 -1.78 -9.57 12.69
N ASN A 43 -2.73 -9.35 11.78
CA ASN A 43 -4.08 -9.86 11.94
C ASN A 43 -4.15 -11.39 11.78
N SER A 44 -3.27 -12.00 10.97
CA SER A 44 -3.19 -13.46 10.84
C SER A 44 -2.84 -14.15 12.17
N ILE A 45 -1.96 -13.53 12.98
CA ILE A 45 -1.61 -14.02 14.33
C ILE A 45 -2.86 -14.02 15.23
N TYR A 46 -3.63 -12.93 15.22
CA TYR A 46 -4.87 -12.84 15.99
C TYR A 46 -5.94 -13.82 15.49
N LYS A 47 -6.08 -14.00 14.17
CA LYS A 47 -7.01 -14.97 13.58
C LYS A 47 -6.68 -16.39 14.01
N ALA A 48 -5.39 -16.77 13.95
CA ALA A 48 -4.92 -18.08 14.36
C ALA A 48 -5.19 -18.37 15.85
N ARG A 49 -5.30 -17.31 16.66
CA ARG A 49 -5.61 -17.38 18.09
C ARG A 49 -7.08 -17.16 18.42
N GLY A 50 -7.95 -17.11 17.41
CA GLY A 50 -9.40 -17.09 17.58
C GLY A 50 -9.98 -15.70 17.87
N TYR A 51 -9.31 -14.62 17.48
CA TYR A 51 -9.87 -13.27 17.63
C TYR A 51 -11.07 -13.04 16.70
N CYS A 52 -12.14 -12.46 17.25
CA CYS A 52 -13.31 -12.01 16.52
C CYS A 52 -13.14 -10.55 16.09
N PHE A 53 -12.82 -10.35 14.81
CA PHE A 53 -12.60 -9.02 14.25
C PHE A 53 -13.86 -8.15 14.31
N LYS A 54 -13.67 -6.85 14.51
CA LYS A 54 -14.75 -5.87 14.66
C LYS A 54 -14.87 -4.90 13.48
N THR A 55 -13.80 -4.71 12.71
CA THR A 55 -13.80 -3.81 11.56
C THR A 55 -14.31 -4.53 10.32
N GLN A 56 -15.06 -3.84 9.47
CA GLN A 56 -15.58 -4.42 8.23
C GLN A 56 -14.46 -4.94 7.32
N ARG A 57 -13.32 -4.23 7.25
CA ARG A 57 -12.13 -4.64 6.49
C ARG A 57 -11.59 -5.99 6.96
N ALA A 58 -11.37 -6.15 8.28
CA ALA A 58 -10.84 -7.40 8.83
C ALA A 58 -11.84 -8.55 8.75
N ILE A 59 -13.13 -8.28 8.96
CA ILE A 59 -14.19 -9.28 8.78
C ILE A 59 -14.26 -9.74 7.32
N ALA A 60 -14.17 -8.82 6.34
CA ALA A 60 -14.19 -9.18 4.93
C ALA A 60 -12.95 -9.99 4.51
N TYR A 61 -11.76 -9.68 5.05
CA TYR A 61 -10.52 -10.35 4.70
C TYR A 61 -10.36 -11.71 5.39
N PHE A 62 -10.61 -11.80 6.71
CA PHE A 62 -10.33 -12.99 7.53
C PHE A 62 -11.57 -13.78 7.95
N GLY A 63 -12.74 -13.13 7.96
CA GLY A 63 -13.98 -13.68 8.51
C GLY A 63 -13.94 -13.92 10.03
N ASN A 64 -15.13 -14.12 10.60
CA ASN A 64 -15.29 -14.45 12.03
C ASN A 64 -15.78 -15.89 12.27
N ALA A 65 -15.85 -16.73 11.25
CA ALA A 65 -16.16 -18.14 11.45
C ALA A 65 -15.15 -18.78 12.43
N GLY A 66 -15.67 -19.41 13.49
CA GLY A 66 -14.89 -20.13 14.49
C GLY A 66 -14.05 -19.27 15.45
N CYS A 67 -14.24 -17.96 15.50
CA CYS A 67 -13.57 -17.13 16.50
C CYS A 67 -14.21 -17.31 17.89
N VAL A 68 -13.44 -17.03 18.95
CA VAL A 68 -13.86 -17.25 20.35
C VAL A 68 -13.54 -16.07 21.29
N TYR A 69 -12.66 -15.15 20.89
CA TYR A 69 -12.26 -14.00 21.71
C TYR A 69 -12.73 -12.68 21.08
N ASP A 70 -13.68 -12.00 21.71
CA ASP A 70 -14.17 -10.69 21.25
C ASP A 70 -13.30 -9.50 21.66
N VAL A 71 -12.46 -9.70 22.67
CA VAL A 71 -11.57 -8.68 23.24
C VAL A 71 -10.13 -9.03 22.88
N GLU A 72 -9.45 -8.14 22.14
CA GLU A 72 -8.09 -8.39 21.63
C GLU A 72 -7.09 -8.72 22.75
N ALA A 73 -7.20 -8.03 23.89
CA ALA A 73 -6.35 -8.25 25.06
C ALA A 73 -6.52 -9.65 25.71
N MET A 74 -7.65 -10.33 25.45
CA MET A 74 -7.93 -11.67 25.95
C MET A 74 -7.40 -12.77 25.03
N VAL A 75 -6.89 -12.42 23.85
CA VAL A 75 -6.34 -13.39 22.90
C VAL A 75 -5.04 -13.97 23.47
N PRO A 76 -4.93 -15.30 23.66
CA PRO A 76 -3.80 -15.94 24.32
C PRO A 76 -2.61 -16.08 23.35
N LEU A 77 -1.91 -14.97 23.09
CA LEU A 77 -0.69 -14.97 22.29
C LEU A 77 0.47 -15.62 23.05
N MET A 78 1.22 -16.48 22.37
CA MET A 78 2.51 -16.97 22.85
C MET A 78 3.52 -15.81 22.96
N PRO A 79 4.56 -15.94 23.79
CA PRO A 79 5.59 -14.89 23.93
C PRO A 79 6.20 -14.45 22.59
N GLY A 80 6.49 -15.40 21.68
CA GLY A 80 7.03 -15.11 20.35
C GLY A 80 6.04 -14.36 19.42
N GLU A 81 4.77 -14.72 19.46
CA GLU A 81 3.71 -14.02 18.70
C GLU A 81 3.55 -12.59 19.19
N ARG A 82 3.55 -12.38 20.52
CA ARG A 82 3.50 -11.04 21.11
C ARG A 82 4.70 -10.20 20.72
N ALA A 83 5.91 -10.78 20.74
CA ALA A 83 7.11 -10.11 20.27
C ALA A 83 7.00 -9.73 18.79
N ARG A 84 6.47 -10.62 17.94
CA ARG A 84 6.27 -10.37 16.52
C ARG A 84 5.23 -9.27 16.27
N VAL A 85 4.10 -9.28 16.96
CA VAL A 85 3.08 -8.21 16.88
C VAL A 85 3.69 -6.86 17.24
N ASN A 86 4.49 -6.79 18.31
CA ASN A 86 5.17 -5.55 18.71
C ASN A 86 6.16 -5.06 17.65
N GLN A 87 6.91 -5.98 17.02
CA GLN A 87 7.81 -5.65 15.90
C GLN A 87 7.03 -5.10 14.70
N ILE A 88 5.93 -5.75 14.32
CA ILE A 88 5.07 -5.32 13.22
C ILE A 88 4.50 -3.93 13.49
N GLN A 89 3.95 -3.68 14.68
CA GLN A 89 3.44 -2.36 15.05
C GLN A 89 4.52 -1.27 15.05
N ALA A 90 5.78 -1.62 15.35
CA ALA A 90 6.90 -0.68 15.19
C ALA A 90 7.16 -0.37 13.71
N MET A 91 7.17 -1.38 12.85
CA MET A 91 7.33 -1.21 11.39
C MET A 91 6.16 -0.41 10.78
N GLU A 92 4.92 -0.67 11.18
CA GLU A 92 3.75 0.08 10.73
C GLU A 92 3.87 1.57 11.06
N ARG A 93 4.31 1.90 12.29
CA ARG A 93 4.56 3.29 12.71
C ARG A 93 5.69 3.94 11.92
N GLN A 94 6.79 3.23 11.70
CA GLN A 94 7.94 3.74 10.94
C GLN A 94 7.58 4.04 9.48
N ASN A 95 6.66 3.26 8.90
CA ASN A 95 6.24 3.39 7.51
C ASN A 95 4.94 4.22 7.33
N GLY A 96 4.39 4.79 8.41
CA GLY A 96 3.19 5.64 8.33
C GLY A 96 1.93 4.91 7.90
N CYS A 97 1.82 3.60 8.19
CA CYS A 97 0.65 2.80 7.84
C CYS A 97 -0.60 3.30 8.58
N ARG A 98 -1.74 3.28 7.88
CA ARG A 98 -3.06 3.73 8.37
C ARG A 98 -4.07 2.59 8.40
#